data_AF-A0A2A4UDC1-F1
#
_entry.id   AF-A0A2A4UDC1-F1
#
_cell.length_a   1.000
_cell.length_b   1.000
_cell.length_c   1.000
_cell.angle_alpha   90.00
_cell.angle_beta   90.00
_cell.angle_gamma   90.00
#
_symmetry.space_group_name_H-M   'P 1'
#
loop_
_entity.id
_entity.type
_entity.pdbx_description
1 polymer ?
#
loop_
_entity_poly.entity_id
_entity_poly.type
_entity_poly.pdbx_seq_one_letter_code
_entity_poly.pdbx_strand_id
1 'polypeptide(L)'
;MTKNTRTLASPKTRQQYNKLVSGGKRHYDKGNFTEALKYFTRALDFKDYHPNILILMARCLFYLGMKNKAIALMEHALHQSAANPGICDALGNACLSMDFTELAIKFFTLYTQLAPGEAIGYNNLATALRENGQTDESIQMLQDIIPIYPENAALWNSVAAGISFRDGYPAAQPFYEEAYRLDPSIPSISSNLCLTYTNLGLYEKAMEFARKSVELAKSPTSYKALIYCSFRLGNFEEAFEGLTWHNHKSDPGSVFMPYNIEQWKGQDLKGKTILIGAEQGVGDEILFSCLYPDAIREAEHVIIGCDKRLVPLFQNSFKEATVLPYIPGQHELGYRVRLYEGIDIDKIDYMCLYTEFMRYRWRSIGDITDMSNGFLIPAQEKVDYWQDKLSELPHKINIGICWRSGLKQAKREMFYAQLLEWAPVLAMENINFINVQYGDCTDEIKELLDTHGIVLHNFEELNLKDDFEGTAALMKNLDLVIGAASSPLPQAATVGTLAWWVTYNSRAWWSFGQENTTPIFKKAKITIKPPTLDWDGFMPLFAEEEFRPWVAEKLKETSA
;
A
#
# COMPACT_ATOMS: atom_id res chain seq x y z
N MET A 1 -23.90 28.95 19.35
CA MET A 1 -24.42 29.91 20.34
C MET A 1 -23.26 30.72 20.92
N THR A 2 -23.28 32.04 20.66
CA THR A 2 -22.65 33.18 21.39
C THR A 2 -21.28 33.02 22.06
N LYS A 3 -20.18 33.38 21.36
CA LYS A 3 -18.90 33.86 21.97
C LYS A 3 -18.03 34.68 20.97
N ASN A 4 -18.56 35.71 20.30
CA ASN A 4 -17.73 36.65 19.51
C ASN A 4 -17.91 38.08 20.02
N THR A 5 -16.97 38.58 20.85
CA THR A 5 -17.10 39.90 21.50
C THR A 5 -15.90 40.84 21.34
N ARG A 6 -14.79 40.44 20.72
CA ARG A 6 -13.60 41.32 20.56
C ARG A 6 -13.40 41.75 19.11
N THR A 7 -13.15 43.04 18.87
CA THR A 7 -12.82 43.59 17.54
C THR A 7 -11.32 43.89 17.42
N LEU A 8 -10.78 43.95 16.20
CA LEU A 8 -9.36 44.26 15.95
C LEU A 8 -9.06 45.77 15.93
N ALA A 9 -9.91 46.58 16.55
CA ALA A 9 -9.86 48.03 16.46
C ALA A 9 -8.62 48.66 17.11
N SER A 10 -8.14 48.13 18.26
CA SER A 10 -7.02 48.71 19.01
C SER A 10 -5.66 48.06 18.68
N PRO A 11 -4.53 48.79 18.84
CA PRO A 11 -3.18 48.21 18.71
C PRO A 11 -2.94 47.02 19.63
N LYS A 12 -3.46 47.07 20.86
CA LYS A 12 -3.35 46.00 21.86
C LYS A 12 -4.09 44.73 21.43
N THR A 13 -5.31 44.86 20.90
CA THR A 13 -6.09 43.73 20.38
C THR A 13 -5.46 43.13 19.11
N ARG A 14 -4.89 43.96 18.22
CA ARG A 14 -4.12 43.46 17.06
C ARG A 14 -2.86 42.73 17.48
N GLN A 15 -2.10 43.26 18.44
CA GLN A 15 -0.91 42.60 18.96
C GLN A 15 -1.25 41.24 19.60
N GLN A 16 -2.35 41.17 20.36
CA GLN A 16 -2.83 39.92 20.94
C GLN A 16 -3.25 38.90 19.88
N TYR A 17 -4.00 39.32 18.86
CA TYR A 17 -4.37 38.48 17.73
C TYR A 17 -3.14 37.98 16.97
N ASN A 18 -2.21 38.87 16.60
CA ASN A 18 -0.98 38.49 15.89
C ASN A 18 -0.14 37.50 16.71
N LYS A 19 -0.08 37.65 18.03
CA LYS A 19 0.60 36.69 18.91
C LYS A 19 -0.06 35.31 18.89
N LEU A 20 -1.39 35.24 18.83
CA LEU A 20 -2.12 33.97 18.69
C LEU A 20 -1.83 33.31 17.34
N VAL A 21 -1.91 34.08 16.25
CA VAL A 21 -1.65 33.57 14.89
C VAL A 21 -0.21 33.07 14.74
N SER A 22 0.77 33.86 15.17
CA SER A 22 2.19 33.47 15.11
C SER A 22 2.52 32.30 16.03
N GLY A 23 1.85 32.20 17.18
CA GLY A 23 1.95 31.03 18.07
C GLY A 23 1.40 29.77 17.39
N GLY A 24 0.21 29.86 16.81
CA GLY A 24 -0.42 28.76 16.07
C GLY A 24 0.44 28.29 14.89
N LYS A 25 0.96 29.21 14.08
CA LYS A 25 1.87 28.89 12.97
C LYS A 25 3.13 28.17 13.44
N ARG A 26 3.77 28.65 14.51
CA ARG A 26 4.96 27.99 15.07
C ARG A 26 4.69 26.55 15.51
N HIS A 27 3.51 26.27 16.07
CA HIS A 27 3.13 24.90 16.41
C HIS A 27 2.81 24.08 15.16
N TYR A 28 2.14 24.67 14.18
CA TYR A 28 1.86 24.05 12.89
C TYR A 28 3.13 23.63 12.15
N ASP A 29 4.11 24.53 12.05
CA ASP A 29 5.40 24.28 11.38
C ASP A 29 6.22 23.18 12.07
N LYS A 30 5.95 22.93 13.37
CA LYS A 30 6.54 21.84 14.15
C LYS A 30 5.74 20.54 14.11
N GLY A 31 4.65 20.48 13.35
CA GLY A 31 3.74 19.33 13.30
C GLY A 31 2.86 19.14 14.54
N ASN A 32 2.83 20.12 15.46
CA ASN A 32 2.03 20.06 16.69
C ASN A 32 0.60 20.59 16.44
N PHE A 33 -0.14 19.90 15.56
CA PHE A 33 -1.41 20.41 15.02
C PHE A 33 -2.51 20.62 16.08
N THR A 34 -2.56 19.79 17.12
CA THR A 34 -3.52 19.96 18.24
C THR A 34 -3.29 21.26 19.00
N GLU A 35 -2.03 21.59 19.29
CA GLU A 35 -1.68 22.85 19.94
C GLU A 35 -1.92 24.03 19.01
N ALA A 36 -1.57 23.90 17.72
CA ALA A 36 -1.86 24.91 16.71
C ALA A 36 -3.36 25.24 16.65
N LEU A 37 -4.25 24.23 16.69
CA LEU A 37 -5.69 24.42 16.75
C LEU A 37 -6.14 25.21 17.98
N LYS A 38 -5.56 24.98 19.17
CA LYS A 38 -5.91 25.76 20.36
C LYS A 38 -5.61 27.26 20.16
N TYR A 39 -4.48 27.59 19.53
CA TYR A 39 -4.14 28.97 19.21
C TYR A 39 -5.09 29.59 18.18
N PHE A 40 -5.39 28.87 17.09
CA PHE A 40 -6.28 29.36 16.04
C PHE A 40 -7.74 29.49 16.50
N THR A 41 -8.25 28.56 17.31
CA THR A 41 -9.59 28.68 17.92
C THR A 41 -9.71 29.95 18.76
N ARG A 42 -8.67 30.31 19.52
CA ARG A 42 -8.64 31.60 20.26
C ARG A 42 -8.54 32.81 19.35
N ALA A 43 -8.00 32.67 18.14
CA ALA A 43 -8.01 33.74 17.15
C ALA A 43 -9.42 33.98 16.56
N LEU A 44 -10.30 32.98 16.58
CA LEU A 44 -11.72 33.11 16.18
C LEU A 44 -12.56 33.92 17.19
N ASP A 45 -12.08 34.12 18.43
CA ASP A 45 -12.76 34.99 19.42
C ASP A 45 -12.85 36.47 18.95
N PHE A 46 -12.09 36.84 17.91
CA PHE A 46 -12.08 38.16 17.30
C PHE A 46 -13.05 38.20 16.13
N LYS A 47 -14.04 39.11 16.13
CA LYS A 47 -15.08 39.20 15.09
C LYS A 47 -14.51 39.45 13.69
N ASP A 48 -13.40 40.19 13.59
CA ASP A 48 -12.77 40.59 12.33
C ASP A 48 -11.52 39.74 12.01
N TYR A 49 -11.52 38.47 12.41
CA TYR A 49 -10.39 37.56 12.14
C TYR A 49 -10.14 37.40 10.64
N HIS A 50 -8.89 37.11 10.27
CA HIS A 50 -8.54 36.90 8.87
C HIS A 50 -9.01 35.50 8.41
N PRO A 51 -9.71 35.34 7.27
CA PRO A 51 -10.23 34.05 6.80
C PRO A 51 -9.19 32.92 6.73
N ASN A 52 -7.92 33.25 6.43
CA ASN A 52 -6.79 32.31 6.50
C ASN A 52 -6.66 31.52 7.82
N ILE A 53 -7.23 31.98 8.93
CA ILE A 53 -7.26 31.20 10.18
C ILE A 53 -8.10 29.92 10.00
N LEU A 54 -9.22 29.99 9.28
CA LEU A 54 -10.03 28.81 8.98
C LEU A 54 -9.27 27.82 8.09
N ILE A 55 -8.45 28.30 7.15
CA ILE A 55 -7.57 27.48 6.31
C ILE A 55 -6.55 26.73 7.17
N LEU A 56 -5.85 27.44 8.07
CA LEU A 56 -4.84 26.85 8.94
C LEU A 56 -5.47 25.85 9.92
N MET A 57 -6.66 26.13 10.43
CA MET A 57 -7.42 25.19 11.25
C MET A 57 -7.85 23.96 10.45
N ALA A 58 -8.36 24.13 9.24
CA ALA A 58 -8.74 23.02 8.38
C ALA A 58 -7.53 22.13 8.06
N ARG A 59 -6.38 22.72 7.71
CA ARG A 59 -5.12 21.97 7.51
C ARG A 59 -4.70 21.22 8.77
N CYS A 60 -4.76 21.83 9.95
CA CYS A 60 -4.53 21.09 11.20
C CYS A 60 -5.51 19.92 11.34
N LEU A 61 -6.80 20.14 11.09
CA LEU A 61 -7.81 19.09 11.16
C LEU A 61 -7.52 17.98 10.13
N PHE A 62 -6.99 18.28 8.94
CA PHE A 62 -6.54 17.27 7.96
C PHE A 62 -5.38 16.45 8.44
N TYR A 63 -4.32 17.08 8.96
CA TYR A 63 -3.17 16.35 9.50
C TYR A 63 -3.52 15.56 10.76
N LEU A 64 -4.54 16.01 11.49
CA LEU A 64 -5.18 15.28 12.55
C LEU A 64 -6.31 14.39 12.03
N GLY A 65 -6.43 14.09 10.74
CA GLY A 65 -7.44 13.14 10.22
C GLY A 65 -8.92 13.45 10.46
N MET A 66 -9.26 14.61 11.03
CA MET A 66 -10.62 15.09 11.32
C MET A 66 -11.27 15.66 10.05
N LYS A 67 -11.27 14.86 8.98
CA LYS A 67 -11.65 15.16 7.61
C LYS A 67 -13.00 15.86 7.48
N ASN A 68 -14.06 15.34 8.11
CA ASN A 68 -15.40 15.92 8.03
C ASN A 68 -15.50 17.31 8.68
N LYS A 69 -14.82 17.51 9.83
CA LYS A 69 -14.76 18.82 10.50
C LYS A 69 -13.96 19.82 9.65
N ALA A 70 -12.91 19.34 9.01
CA ALA A 70 -12.10 20.15 8.11
C ALA A 70 -12.91 20.61 6.88
N ILE A 71 -13.68 19.72 6.24
CA ILE A 71 -14.58 20.08 5.13
C ILE A 71 -15.59 21.14 5.57
N ALA A 72 -16.35 20.90 6.63
CA ALA A 72 -17.37 21.84 7.09
C ALA A 72 -16.78 23.22 7.42
N LEU A 73 -15.56 23.24 7.99
CA LEU A 73 -14.85 24.49 8.28
C LEU A 73 -14.44 25.23 6.99
N MET A 74 -14.03 24.50 5.96
CA MET A 74 -13.64 25.10 4.67
C MET A 74 -14.84 25.51 3.81
N GLU A 75 -15.95 24.76 3.83
CA GLU A 75 -17.21 25.19 3.19
C GLU A 75 -17.66 26.53 3.78
N HIS A 76 -17.61 26.64 5.11
CA HIS A 76 -17.87 27.90 5.80
C HIS A 76 -16.86 28.99 5.41
N ALA A 77 -15.57 28.66 5.30
CA ALA A 77 -14.55 29.63 4.84
C ALA A 77 -14.81 30.09 3.40
N LEU A 78 -15.21 29.19 2.50
CA LEU A 78 -15.54 29.48 1.11
C LEU A 78 -16.77 30.39 1.00
N HIS A 79 -17.80 30.18 1.83
CA HIS A 79 -18.95 31.08 1.92
C HIS A 79 -18.58 32.49 2.39
N GLN A 80 -17.61 32.61 3.29
CA GLN A 80 -17.17 33.91 3.82
C GLN A 80 -16.18 34.65 2.90
N SER A 81 -15.39 33.92 2.12
CA SER A 81 -14.39 34.46 1.22
C SER A 81 -14.35 33.65 -0.07
N ALA A 82 -15.42 33.77 -0.87
CA ALA A 82 -15.42 33.24 -2.23
C ALA A 82 -14.23 33.83 -3.00
N ALA A 83 -13.51 33.01 -3.77
CA ALA A 83 -12.31 33.39 -4.55
C ALA A 83 -10.99 33.63 -3.76
N ASN A 84 -10.72 32.87 -2.70
CA ASN A 84 -9.40 32.83 -2.06
C ASN A 84 -8.58 31.60 -2.53
N PRO A 85 -7.38 31.78 -3.15
CA PRO A 85 -6.54 30.65 -3.59
C PRO A 85 -6.19 29.68 -2.47
N GLY A 86 -5.82 30.17 -1.28
CA GLY A 86 -5.47 29.31 -0.15
C GLY A 86 -6.62 28.42 0.34
N ILE A 87 -7.87 28.88 0.21
CA ILE A 87 -9.07 28.07 0.52
C ILE A 87 -9.23 26.97 -0.54
N CYS A 88 -9.05 27.33 -1.82
CA CYS A 88 -9.12 26.37 -2.93
C CYS A 88 -8.04 25.29 -2.79
N ASP A 89 -6.82 25.64 -2.42
CA ASP A 89 -5.74 24.68 -2.17
C ASP A 89 -6.05 23.73 -1.00
N ALA A 90 -6.54 24.26 0.12
CA ALA A 90 -6.90 23.42 1.26
C ALA A 90 -8.07 22.47 0.94
N LEU A 91 -9.10 22.96 0.24
CA LEU A 91 -10.23 22.14 -0.21
C LEU A 91 -9.80 21.10 -1.26
N GLY A 92 -8.94 21.47 -2.20
CA GLY A 92 -8.42 20.55 -3.21
C GLY A 92 -7.64 19.39 -2.57
N ASN A 93 -6.72 19.71 -1.65
CA ASN A 93 -5.93 18.69 -0.94
C ASN A 93 -6.82 17.79 -0.07
N ALA A 94 -7.84 18.37 0.56
CA ALA A 94 -8.84 17.63 1.32
C ALA A 94 -9.58 16.62 0.47
N CYS A 95 -10.11 17.08 -0.67
CA CYS A 95 -10.82 16.25 -1.64
C CYS A 95 -9.92 15.13 -2.14
N LEU A 96 -8.66 15.41 -2.49
CA LEU A 96 -7.70 14.35 -2.86
C LEU A 96 -7.51 13.32 -1.74
N SER A 97 -7.34 13.78 -0.50
CA SER A 97 -7.14 12.85 0.63
C SER A 97 -8.37 11.96 0.91
N MET A 98 -9.53 12.31 0.35
CA MET A 98 -10.79 11.59 0.47
C MET A 98 -11.20 10.87 -0.82
N ASP A 99 -10.33 10.85 -1.82
CA ASP A 99 -10.60 10.26 -3.13
C ASP A 99 -11.73 10.95 -3.90
N PHE A 100 -12.06 12.20 -3.55
CA PHE A 100 -12.96 13.07 -4.32
C PHE A 100 -12.17 13.82 -5.40
N THR A 101 -11.55 13.07 -6.31
CA THR A 101 -10.62 13.57 -7.33
C THR A 101 -11.26 14.62 -8.24
N GLU A 102 -12.50 14.44 -8.68
CA GLU A 102 -13.22 15.41 -9.52
C GLU A 102 -13.40 16.78 -8.84
N LEU A 103 -13.73 16.78 -7.54
CA LEU A 103 -13.87 18.03 -6.77
C LEU A 103 -12.50 18.67 -6.56
N ALA A 104 -11.46 17.87 -6.31
CA ALA A 104 -10.11 18.38 -6.20
C ALA A 104 -9.65 19.08 -7.48
N ILE A 105 -9.91 18.48 -8.65
CA ILE A 105 -9.64 19.09 -9.96
C ILE A 105 -10.33 20.44 -10.08
N LYS A 106 -11.63 20.55 -9.71
CA LYS A 106 -12.36 21.82 -9.75
C LYS A 106 -11.72 22.89 -8.86
N PHE A 107 -11.35 22.54 -7.63
CA PHE A 107 -10.72 23.49 -6.70
C PHE A 107 -9.32 23.92 -7.16
N PHE A 108 -8.49 23.00 -7.64
CA PHE A 108 -7.17 23.37 -8.15
C PHE A 108 -7.24 24.11 -9.50
N THR A 109 -8.23 23.83 -10.34
CA THR A 109 -8.49 24.63 -11.54
C THR A 109 -8.83 26.07 -11.14
N LEU A 110 -9.74 26.25 -10.18
CA LEU A 110 -10.05 27.58 -9.65
C LEU A 110 -8.81 28.25 -9.02
N TYR A 111 -7.95 27.49 -8.32
CA TYR A 111 -6.68 28.00 -7.81
C TYR A 111 -5.84 28.61 -8.94
N THR A 112 -5.62 27.86 -10.03
CA THR A 112 -4.79 28.32 -11.16
C THR A 112 -5.38 29.53 -11.87
N GLN A 113 -6.71 29.71 -11.84
CA GLN A 113 -7.37 30.90 -12.38
C GLN A 113 -7.20 32.13 -11.47
N LEU A 114 -7.21 31.93 -10.14
CA LEU A 114 -7.05 33.01 -9.16
C LEU A 114 -5.59 33.42 -8.94
N ALA A 115 -4.66 32.48 -9.12
CA ALA A 115 -3.22 32.67 -8.93
C ALA A 115 -2.42 32.05 -10.09
N PRO A 116 -2.57 32.54 -11.34
CA PRO A 116 -1.90 31.97 -12.51
C PRO A 116 -0.37 32.12 -12.47
N GLY A 117 0.15 32.98 -11.59
CA GLY A 117 1.58 33.18 -11.37
C GLY A 117 2.24 32.15 -10.45
N GLU A 118 1.48 31.22 -9.86
CA GLU A 118 1.99 30.31 -8.82
C GLU A 118 2.04 28.84 -9.29
N ALA A 119 3.26 28.32 -9.47
CA ALA A 119 3.52 26.94 -9.91
C ALA A 119 2.85 25.85 -9.04
N ILE A 120 2.65 26.12 -7.74
CA ILE A 120 2.04 25.15 -6.81
C ILE A 120 0.63 24.74 -7.23
N GLY A 121 -0.15 25.66 -7.81
CA GLY A 121 -1.51 25.37 -8.30
C GLY A 121 -1.49 24.31 -9.41
N TYR A 122 -0.58 24.47 -10.37
CA TYR A 122 -0.40 23.55 -11.48
C TYR A 122 0.13 22.18 -11.01
N ASN A 123 1.06 22.16 -10.06
CA ASN A 123 1.55 20.91 -9.46
C ASN A 123 0.41 20.11 -8.77
N ASN A 124 -0.44 20.81 -8.03
CA ASN A 124 -1.56 20.18 -7.31
C ASN A 124 -2.67 19.74 -8.27
N LEU A 125 -2.96 20.55 -9.30
CA LEU A 125 -3.88 20.17 -10.38
C LEU A 125 -3.37 18.94 -11.15
N ALA A 126 -2.09 18.91 -11.50
CA ALA A 126 -1.48 17.77 -12.17
C ALA A 126 -1.62 16.48 -11.35
N THR A 127 -1.42 16.59 -10.03
CA THR A 127 -1.63 15.47 -9.10
C THR A 127 -3.08 15.00 -9.12
N ALA A 128 -4.03 15.93 -9.04
CA ALA A 128 -5.45 15.59 -9.05
C ALA A 128 -5.89 14.93 -10.37
N LEU A 129 -5.41 15.43 -11.52
CA LEU A 129 -5.66 14.83 -12.83
C LEU A 129 -5.11 13.40 -12.92
N ARG A 130 -3.87 13.16 -12.45
CA ARG A 130 -3.28 11.80 -12.44
C ARG A 130 -4.05 10.83 -11.55
N GLU A 131 -4.42 11.24 -10.33
CA GLU A 131 -5.20 10.38 -9.43
C GLU A 131 -6.62 10.13 -9.98
N ASN A 132 -7.17 11.04 -10.79
CA ASN A 132 -8.43 10.86 -11.52
C ASN A 132 -8.31 9.99 -12.79
N GLY A 133 -7.11 9.48 -13.11
CA GLY A 133 -6.85 8.71 -14.34
C GLY A 133 -6.67 9.57 -15.61
N GLN A 134 -6.77 10.90 -15.53
CA GLN A 134 -6.54 11.83 -16.64
C GLN A 134 -5.05 12.16 -16.80
N THR A 135 -4.23 11.12 -16.99
CA THR A 135 -2.76 11.24 -17.04
C THR A 135 -2.28 12.05 -18.24
N ASP A 136 -2.87 11.85 -19.43
CA ASP A 136 -2.48 12.62 -20.63
C ASP A 136 -2.82 14.10 -20.53
N GLU A 137 -4.00 14.44 -19.99
CA GLU A 137 -4.37 15.84 -19.73
C GLU A 137 -3.40 16.49 -18.73
N SER A 138 -2.98 15.75 -17.71
CA SER A 138 -1.97 16.21 -16.74
C SER A 138 -0.64 16.51 -17.42
N ILE A 139 -0.15 15.60 -18.27
CA ILE A 139 1.11 15.77 -19.01
C ILE A 139 1.03 16.96 -19.96
N GLN A 140 -0.04 17.07 -20.75
CA GLN A 140 -0.22 18.17 -21.70
C GLN A 140 -0.26 19.52 -20.99
N MET A 141 -1.02 19.63 -19.89
CA MET A 141 -1.07 20.85 -19.09
C MET A 141 0.31 21.24 -18.56
N LEU A 142 1.08 20.27 -18.04
CA LEU A 142 2.43 20.56 -17.55
C LEU A 142 3.40 20.94 -18.68
N GLN A 143 3.27 20.36 -19.87
CA GLN A 143 4.07 20.73 -21.05
C GLN A 143 3.82 22.18 -21.47
N ASP A 144 2.59 22.67 -21.34
CA ASP A 144 2.25 24.06 -21.64
C ASP A 144 2.79 25.04 -20.58
N ILE A 145 2.93 24.59 -19.33
CA ILE A 145 3.36 25.41 -18.19
C ILE A 145 4.87 25.41 -17.97
N ILE A 146 5.59 24.35 -18.32
CA ILE A 146 7.05 24.28 -18.16
C ILE A 146 7.79 25.43 -18.86
N PRO A 147 7.46 25.85 -20.10
CA PRO A 147 8.11 27.00 -20.73
C PRO A 147 8.00 28.32 -19.95
N ILE A 148 6.97 28.46 -19.11
CA ILE A 148 6.76 29.61 -18.23
C ILE A 148 7.59 29.48 -16.95
N TYR A 149 7.80 28.25 -16.47
CA TYR A 149 8.54 27.93 -15.24
C TYR A 149 9.66 26.91 -15.45
N PRO A 150 10.64 27.17 -16.34
CA PRO A 150 11.60 26.15 -16.77
C PRO A 150 12.52 25.69 -15.64
N GLU A 151 12.72 26.51 -14.60
CA GLU A 151 13.58 26.20 -13.46
C GLU A 151 12.81 25.64 -12.25
N ASN A 152 11.50 25.39 -12.38
CA ASN A 152 10.70 24.88 -11.26
C ASN A 152 10.81 23.35 -11.14
N ALA A 153 11.67 22.90 -10.23
CA ALA A 153 11.90 21.47 -9.97
C ALA A 153 10.63 20.67 -9.65
N ALA A 154 9.65 21.25 -8.94
CA ALA A 154 8.42 20.55 -8.57
C ALA A 154 7.54 20.23 -9.80
N LEU A 155 7.50 21.13 -10.80
CA LEU A 155 6.78 20.89 -12.05
C LEU A 155 7.45 19.80 -12.90
N TRP A 156 8.78 19.79 -13.00
CA TRP A 156 9.51 18.69 -13.64
C TRP A 156 9.28 17.34 -12.95
N ASN A 157 9.27 17.33 -11.62
CA ASN A 157 8.92 16.14 -10.85
C ASN A 157 7.47 15.68 -11.12
N SER A 158 6.54 16.61 -11.33
CA SER A 158 5.16 16.30 -11.70
C SER A 158 5.02 15.77 -13.14
N VAL A 159 5.84 16.25 -14.08
CA VAL A 159 5.91 15.68 -15.44
C VAL A 159 6.43 14.25 -15.37
N ALA A 160 7.55 14.05 -14.67
CA ALA A 160 8.14 12.73 -14.48
C ALA A 160 7.15 11.75 -13.85
N ALA A 161 6.35 12.20 -12.87
CA ALA A 161 5.27 11.39 -12.31
C ALA A 161 4.20 11.01 -13.35
N GLY A 162 3.77 11.95 -14.19
CA GLY A 162 2.84 11.65 -15.30
C GLY A 162 3.42 10.64 -16.29
N ILE A 163 4.65 10.87 -16.77
CA ILE A 163 5.35 9.97 -17.69
C ILE A 163 5.53 8.59 -17.06
N SER A 164 5.85 8.49 -15.77
CA SER A 164 6.05 7.19 -15.11
C SER A 164 4.77 6.34 -15.08
N PHE A 165 3.59 6.97 -15.00
CA PHE A 165 2.31 6.28 -15.00
C PHE A 165 1.91 5.83 -16.40
N ARG A 166 2.19 6.64 -17.43
CA ARG A 166 1.80 6.35 -18.81
C ARG A 166 2.79 5.42 -19.51
N ASP A 167 4.08 5.71 -19.39
CA ASP A 167 5.15 5.14 -20.20
C ASP A 167 6.15 4.32 -19.36
N GLY A 168 5.98 4.26 -18.04
CA GLY A 168 6.85 3.54 -17.11
C GLY A 168 8.08 4.32 -16.63
N TYR A 169 8.77 3.75 -15.64
CA TYR A 169 9.93 4.39 -14.98
C TYR A 169 11.14 4.65 -15.90
N PRO A 170 11.49 3.80 -16.89
CA PRO A 170 12.56 4.11 -17.83
C PRO A 170 12.34 5.42 -18.59
N ALA A 171 11.12 5.66 -19.07
CA ALA A 171 10.78 6.90 -19.79
C ALA A 171 10.78 8.13 -18.86
N ALA A 172 10.44 7.95 -17.58
CA ALA A 172 10.36 9.03 -16.60
C ALA A 172 11.72 9.45 -16.02
N GLN A 173 12.72 8.57 -16.03
CA GLN A 173 14.04 8.80 -15.43
C GLN A 173 14.65 10.17 -15.78
N PRO A 174 14.80 10.57 -17.05
CA PRO A 174 15.46 11.84 -17.38
C PRO A 174 14.74 13.06 -16.79
N PHE A 175 13.41 13.00 -16.65
CA PHE A 175 12.62 14.10 -16.08
C PHE A 175 12.78 14.18 -14.56
N TYR A 176 12.89 13.05 -13.86
CA TYR A 176 13.20 13.04 -12.42
C TYR A 176 14.65 13.50 -12.16
N GLU A 177 15.60 13.11 -13.00
CA GLU A 177 16.99 13.58 -12.93
C GLU A 177 17.07 15.10 -13.15
N GLU A 178 16.32 15.65 -14.10
CA GLU A 178 16.25 17.10 -14.33
C GLU A 178 15.62 17.84 -13.15
N ALA A 179 14.54 17.31 -12.58
CA ALA A 179 13.94 17.87 -11.38
C ALA A 179 14.95 17.93 -10.21
N TYR A 180 15.75 16.88 -10.04
CA TYR A 180 16.80 16.83 -9.02
C TYR A 180 17.98 17.76 -9.33
N ARG A 181 18.35 17.91 -10.61
CA ARG A 181 19.40 18.86 -11.05
C ARG A 181 19.01 20.30 -10.71
N LEU A 182 17.73 20.64 -10.88
CA LEU A 182 17.19 21.97 -10.58
C LEU A 182 17.11 22.24 -9.07
N ASP A 183 16.62 21.28 -8.27
CA ASP A 183 16.60 21.42 -6.82
C ASP A 183 16.78 20.06 -6.10
N PRO A 184 18.01 19.75 -5.64
CA PRO A 184 18.29 18.50 -4.91
C PRO A 184 17.84 18.53 -3.45
N SER A 185 17.27 19.64 -2.97
CA SER A 185 16.84 19.81 -1.57
C SER A 185 15.40 19.34 -1.31
N ILE A 186 14.65 18.99 -2.36
CA ILE A 186 13.26 18.54 -2.25
C ILE A 186 13.20 17.03 -1.95
N PRO A 187 12.71 16.61 -0.77
CA PRO A 187 12.70 15.19 -0.37
C PRO A 187 11.90 14.29 -1.32
N SER A 188 10.76 14.77 -1.82
CA SER A 188 9.88 13.98 -2.70
C SER A 188 10.55 13.61 -4.03
N ILE A 189 11.45 14.46 -4.54
CA ILE A 189 12.23 14.16 -5.76
C ILE A 189 13.20 13.00 -5.48
N SER A 190 13.89 13.03 -4.34
CA SER A 190 14.76 11.92 -3.92
C SER A 190 13.99 10.63 -3.71
N SER A 191 12.81 10.68 -3.06
CA SER A 191 11.92 9.52 -2.93
C SER A 191 11.49 8.94 -4.29
N ASN A 192 11.16 9.80 -5.26
CA ASN A 192 10.77 9.37 -6.60
C ASN A 192 11.93 8.81 -7.42
N LEU A 193 13.14 9.38 -7.29
CA LEU A 193 14.35 8.82 -7.89
C LEU A 193 14.69 7.45 -7.28
N CYS A 194 14.57 7.28 -5.97
CA CYS A 194 14.70 5.97 -5.32
C CYS A 194 13.75 4.94 -5.94
N LEU A 195 12.47 5.28 -6.08
CA LEU A 195 11.48 4.41 -6.71
C LEU A 195 11.81 4.13 -8.19
N THR A 196 12.25 5.14 -8.93
CA THR A 196 12.64 5.02 -10.34
C THR A 196 13.81 4.06 -10.50
N TYR A 197 14.91 4.26 -9.79
CA TYR A 197 16.07 3.36 -9.87
C TYR A 197 15.77 1.96 -9.35
N THR A 198 14.88 1.81 -8.37
CA THR A 198 14.39 0.49 -7.93
C THR A 198 13.72 -0.26 -9.08
N ASN A 199 12.87 0.42 -9.86
CA ASN A 199 12.19 -0.13 -11.04
C ASN A 199 13.10 -0.22 -12.28
N LEU A 200 14.36 0.18 -12.17
CA LEU A 200 15.39 -0.05 -13.19
C LEU A 200 16.37 -1.15 -12.76
N GLY A 201 16.16 -1.77 -11.60
CA GLY A 201 17.08 -2.75 -11.02
C GLY A 201 18.39 -2.15 -10.47
N LEU A 202 18.50 -0.82 -10.38
CA LEU A 202 19.69 -0.09 -9.92
C LEU A 202 19.58 0.20 -8.42
N TYR A 203 19.60 -0.85 -7.59
CA TYR A 203 19.24 -0.78 -6.17
C TYR A 203 20.22 0.05 -5.31
N GLU A 204 21.50 0.00 -5.61
CA GLU A 204 22.54 0.75 -4.90
C GLU A 204 22.35 2.25 -5.11
N LYS A 205 22.10 2.66 -6.36
CA LYS A 205 21.75 4.05 -6.70
C LYS A 205 20.41 4.45 -6.06
N ALA A 206 19.42 3.55 -6.06
CA ALA A 206 18.15 3.78 -5.38
C ALA A 206 18.32 4.04 -3.87
N MET A 207 19.25 3.32 -3.22
CA MET A 207 19.55 3.46 -1.79
C MET A 207 20.18 4.81 -1.47
N GLU A 208 21.05 5.34 -2.33
CA GLU A 208 21.61 6.70 -2.18
C GLU A 208 20.49 7.75 -2.07
N PHE A 209 19.52 7.69 -2.97
CA PHE A 209 18.38 8.62 -2.98
C PHE A 209 17.39 8.36 -1.82
N ALA A 210 17.23 7.11 -1.40
CA ALA A 210 16.41 6.78 -0.22
C ALA A 210 16.96 7.46 1.04
N ARG A 211 18.26 7.30 1.30
CA ARG A 211 18.95 7.94 2.42
C ARG A 211 18.93 9.45 2.30
N LYS A 212 19.12 9.99 1.09
CA LYS A 212 19.03 11.44 0.85
C LYS A 212 17.66 12.00 1.19
N SER A 213 16.57 11.30 0.83
CA SER A 213 15.21 11.73 1.18
C SER A 213 15.00 11.85 2.69
N VAL A 214 15.54 10.90 3.46
CA VAL A 214 15.46 10.90 4.93
C VAL A 214 16.35 11.98 5.55
N GLU A 215 17.54 12.22 4.99
CA GLU A 215 18.44 13.31 5.39
C GLU A 215 17.74 14.67 5.25
N LEU A 216 17.06 14.90 4.13
CA LEU A 216 16.37 16.16 3.83
C LEU A 216 15.12 16.36 4.69
N ALA A 217 14.35 15.28 4.93
CA ALA A 217 13.17 15.34 5.80
C ALA A 217 12.88 14.00 6.48
N LYS A 218 12.86 14.00 7.81
CA LYS A 218 12.39 12.87 8.61
C LYS A 218 10.86 12.85 8.64
N SER A 219 10.27 12.08 7.73
CA SER A 219 8.81 11.95 7.58
C SER A 219 8.43 10.52 7.20
N PRO A 220 7.19 10.08 7.44
CA PRO A 220 6.71 8.77 7.00
C PRO A 220 6.96 8.52 5.51
N THR A 221 6.75 9.53 4.65
CA THR A 221 6.98 9.43 3.20
C THR A 221 8.45 9.15 2.87
N SER A 222 9.40 9.88 3.47
CA SER A 222 10.83 9.65 3.21
C SER A 222 11.28 8.27 3.69
N TYR A 223 10.82 7.85 4.87
CA TYR A 223 11.17 6.53 5.41
C TYR A 223 10.52 5.38 4.62
N LYS A 224 9.35 5.59 4.00
CA LYS A 224 8.73 4.59 3.13
C LYS A 224 9.65 4.16 1.98
N ALA A 225 10.32 5.12 1.32
CA ALA A 225 11.28 4.83 0.27
C ALA A 225 12.48 4.01 0.81
N LEU A 226 13.01 4.41 1.98
CA LEU A 226 14.10 3.71 2.65
C LEU A 226 13.72 2.27 3.01
N ILE A 227 12.62 2.06 3.73
CA ILE A 227 12.17 0.73 4.18
C ILE A 227 12.08 -0.24 3.00
N TYR A 228 11.40 0.16 1.93
CA TYR A 228 11.17 -0.70 0.77
C TYR A 228 12.44 -0.96 -0.06
N CYS A 229 13.34 0.02 -0.15
CA CYS A 229 14.63 -0.18 -0.81
C CYS A 229 15.53 -1.10 0.03
N SER A 230 15.56 -0.90 1.36
CA SER A 230 16.36 -1.70 2.30
C SER A 230 15.90 -3.17 2.30
N PHE A 231 14.60 -3.45 2.33
CA PHE A 231 14.11 -4.83 2.21
C PHE A 231 14.48 -5.49 0.87
N ARG A 232 14.43 -4.75 -0.26
CA ARG A 232 14.85 -5.28 -1.58
C ARG A 232 16.35 -5.57 -1.69
N LEU A 233 17.16 -5.02 -0.80
CA LEU A 233 18.59 -5.28 -0.69
C LEU A 233 18.91 -6.29 0.43
N GLY A 234 17.92 -6.74 1.20
CA GLY A 234 18.15 -7.59 2.37
C GLY A 234 18.81 -6.85 3.55
N ASN A 235 18.69 -5.52 3.61
CA ASN A 235 19.22 -4.69 4.70
C ASN A 235 18.18 -4.56 5.83
N PHE A 236 18.12 -5.57 6.70
CA PHE A 236 17.06 -5.70 7.70
C PHE A 236 17.14 -4.61 8.77
N GLU A 237 18.33 -4.30 9.27
CA GLU A 237 18.54 -3.29 10.31
C GLU A 237 17.93 -1.92 9.93
N GLU A 238 18.30 -1.40 8.74
CA GLU A 238 17.81 -0.12 8.24
C GLU A 238 16.31 -0.15 7.91
N ALA A 239 15.81 -1.27 7.36
CA ALA A 239 14.39 -1.44 7.06
C ALA A 239 13.53 -1.41 8.34
N PHE A 240 13.94 -2.15 9.37
CA PHE A 240 13.22 -2.25 10.62
C PHE A 240 13.33 -1.02 11.51
N GLU A 241 14.46 -0.29 11.47
CA GLU A 241 14.53 1.02 12.11
C GLU A 241 13.53 1.98 11.46
N GLY A 242 13.45 1.97 10.12
CA GLY A 242 12.49 2.75 9.36
C GLY A 242 11.03 2.44 9.69
N LEU A 243 10.67 1.19 9.99
CA LEU A 243 9.29 0.78 10.31
C LEU A 243 8.68 1.53 11.51
N THR A 244 9.51 2.10 12.40
CA THR A 244 9.00 2.99 13.47
C THR A 244 8.26 4.22 12.93
N TRP A 245 8.59 4.69 11.73
CA TRP A 245 7.92 5.80 11.05
C TRP A 245 6.63 5.39 10.36
N HIS A 246 6.55 4.13 9.96
CA HIS A 246 5.34 3.54 9.39
C HIS A 246 4.25 3.35 10.46
N ASN A 247 4.65 3.12 11.71
CA ASN A 247 3.77 3.09 12.89
C ASN A 247 3.73 4.44 13.65
N HIS A 248 4.07 5.56 13.00
CA HIS A 248 4.07 6.88 13.63
C HIS A 248 2.72 7.59 13.47
N LYS A 249 2.20 8.21 14.55
CA LYS A 249 0.87 8.86 14.58
C LYS A 249 0.63 9.95 13.52
N SER A 250 1.69 10.45 12.90
CA SER A 250 1.60 11.44 11.81
C SER A 250 1.32 10.81 10.45
N ASP A 251 1.40 9.48 10.32
CA ASP A 251 0.98 8.76 9.13
C ASP A 251 -0.49 8.33 9.31
N PRO A 252 -1.41 8.86 8.47
CA PRO A 252 -2.80 8.42 8.49
C PRO A 252 -2.99 6.92 8.20
N GLY A 253 -2.00 6.28 7.57
CA GLY A 253 -2.01 4.85 7.30
C GLY A 253 -1.67 3.96 8.51
N SER A 254 -1.07 4.52 9.56
CA SER A 254 -0.64 3.75 10.73
C SER A 254 -1.80 3.05 11.43
N VAL A 255 -1.47 1.92 12.05
CA VAL A 255 -2.40 1.10 12.82
C VAL A 255 -1.99 1.08 14.29
N PHE A 256 -2.97 1.17 15.19
CA PHE A 256 -2.74 1.07 16.62
C PHE A 256 -3.75 0.13 17.30
N MET A 257 -3.32 -0.53 18.36
CA MET A 257 -4.19 -1.24 19.28
C MET A 257 -4.36 -0.38 20.55
N PRO A 258 -5.55 0.16 20.83
CA PRO A 258 -5.74 1.20 21.86
C PRO A 258 -5.93 0.60 23.25
N TYR A 259 -5.12 -0.39 23.62
CA TYR A 259 -5.15 -1.04 24.93
C TYR A 259 -4.06 -0.51 25.83
N ASN A 260 -4.30 -0.53 27.14
CA ASN A 260 -3.28 -0.24 28.14
C ASN A 260 -2.51 -1.53 28.52
N ILE A 261 -1.92 -2.18 27.51
CA ILE A 261 -1.10 -3.38 27.63
C ILE A 261 0.35 -2.99 27.28
N GLU A 262 1.33 -3.62 27.91
CA GLU A 262 2.74 -3.32 27.63
C GLU A 262 3.11 -3.69 26.18
N GLN A 263 3.82 -2.81 25.48
CA GLN A 263 4.29 -3.09 24.13
C GLN A 263 5.44 -4.09 24.17
N TRP A 264 5.31 -5.19 23.41
CA TRP A 264 6.39 -6.13 23.23
C TRP A 264 7.50 -5.51 22.37
N LYS A 265 8.72 -5.58 22.88
CA LYS A 265 9.95 -5.00 22.35
C LYS A 265 11.10 -6.01 22.35
N GLY A 266 10.78 -7.30 22.21
CA GLY A 266 11.76 -8.39 22.22
C GLY A 266 12.03 -9.00 23.61
N GLN A 267 11.21 -8.73 24.62
CA GLN A 267 11.27 -9.41 25.92
C GLN A 267 11.04 -10.92 25.77
N ASP A 268 11.51 -11.70 26.76
CA ASP A 268 11.22 -13.14 26.85
C ASP A 268 9.70 -13.37 27.01
N LEU A 269 9.18 -14.35 26.27
CA LEU A 269 7.77 -14.72 26.25
C LEU A 269 7.46 -15.96 27.10
N LYS A 270 8.47 -16.60 27.68
CA LYS A 270 8.26 -17.78 28.51
C LYS A 270 7.33 -17.47 29.70
N GLY A 271 6.22 -18.20 29.80
CA GLY A 271 5.23 -17.99 30.86
C GLY A 271 4.38 -16.73 30.67
N LYS A 272 4.30 -16.21 29.43
CA LYS A 272 3.63 -14.94 29.10
C LYS A 272 2.53 -15.12 28.08
N THR A 273 1.51 -14.26 28.18
CA THR A 273 0.46 -14.11 27.17
C THR A 273 0.73 -12.89 26.30
N ILE A 274 0.72 -13.08 24.97
CA ILE A 274 0.93 -11.99 24.01
C ILE A 274 -0.23 -11.87 23.01
N LEU A 275 -0.68 -10.63 22.78
CA LEU A 275 -1.58 -10.27 21.69
C LEU A 275 -0.79 -9.75 20.47
N ILE A 276 -0.86 -10.46 19.35
CA ILE A 276 -0.25 -10.04 18.08
C ILE A 276 -1.35 -9.57 17.12
N GLY A 277 -1.35 -8.29 16.80
CA GLY A 277 -2.36 -7.66 15.95
C GLY A 277 -1.97 -7.51 14.48
N ALA A 278 -2.99 -7.53 13.62
CA ALA A 278 -2.86 -7.21 12.20
C ALA A 278 -2.62 -5.72 11.92
N GLU A 279 -1.75 -5.44 10.96
CA GLU A 279 -1.36 -4.09 10.57
C GLU A 279 -1.74 -3.74 9.12
N GLN A 280 -1.24 -4.48 8.13
CA GLN A 280 -1.41 -4.12 6.71
C GLN A 280 -2.71 -4.69 6.11
N GLY A 281 -2.65 -5.15 4.85
CA GLY A 281 -3.76 -5.79 4.16
C GLY A 281 -3.77 -7.29 4.38
N VAL A 282 -4.90 -7.92 4.04
CA VAL A 282 -5.12 -9.37 4.23
C VAL A 282 -4.05 -10.25 3.57
N GLY A 283 -3.49 -9.84 2.42
CA GLY A 283 -2.41 -10.58 1.77
C GLY A 283 -1.11 -10.60 2.58
N ASP A 284 -0.82 -9.51 3.30
CA ASP A 284 0.34 -9.44 4.21
C ASP A 284 0.05 -10.22 5.50
N GLU A 285 -1.18 -10.20 6.00
CA GLU A 285 -1.59 -11.06 7.13
C GLU A 285 -1.38 -12.55 6.81
N ILE A 286 -1.75 -12.99 5.60
CA ILE A 286 -1.49 -14.36 5.12
C ILE A 286 0.02 -14.60 5.01
N LEU A 287 0.76 -13.74 4.30
CA LEU A 287 2.19 -13.92 4.05
C LEU A 287 3.02 -14.00 5.34
N PHE A 288 2.77 -13.09 6.29
CA PHE A 288 3.52 -13.01 7.55
C PHE A 288 2.94 -13.84 8.69
N SER A 289 1.88 -14.61 8.44
CA SER A 289 1.39 -15.60 9.41
C SER A 289 2.42 -16.70 9.72
N CYS A 290 3.50 -16.80 8.92
CA CYS A 290 4.66 -17.64 9.20
C CYS A 290 5.36 -17.31 10.54
N LEU A 291 5.10 -16.15 11.13
CA LEU A 291 5.64 -15.73 12.43
C LEU A 291 4.97 -16.44 13.61
N TYR A 292 3.71 -16.88 13.45
CA TYR A 292 2.92 -17.39 14.57
C TYR A 292 3.40 -18.74 15.14
N PRO A 293 3.91 -19.71 14.35
CA PRO A 293 4.48 -20.94 14.90
C PRO A 293 5.61 -20.71 15.91
N ASP A 294 6.48 -19.73 15.65
CA ASP A 294 7.57 -19.39 16.58
C ASP A 294 7.02 -18.66 17.82
N ALA A 295 6.07 -17.74 17.65
CA ALA A 295 5.39 -17.10 18.78
C ALA A 295 4.69 -18.11 19.71
N ILE A 296 3.99 -19.10 19.14
CA ILE A 296 3.28 -20.16 19.87
C ILE A 296 4.26 -21.06 20.63
N ARG A 297 5.46 -21.31 20.08
CA ARG A 297 6.49 -22.12 20.74
C ARG A 297 7.12 -21.41 21.93
N GLU A 298 7.20 -20.08 21.88
CA GLU A 298 7.92 -19.25 22.85
C GLU A 298 7.03 -18.73 23.98
N ALA A 299 5.78 -18.36 23.67
CA ALA A 299 4.83 -17.83 24.62
C ALA A 299 4.07 -18.95 25.37
N GLU A 300 3.55 -18.64 26.56
CA GLU A 300 2.59 -19.54 27.21
C GLU A 300 1.24 -19.50 26.49
N HIS A 301 0.83 -18.33 26.02
CA HIS A 301 -0.36 -18.18 25.20
C HIS A 301 -0.22 -17.06 24.17
N VAL A 302 -0.71 -17.32 22.95
CA VAL A 302 -0.74 -16.34 21.86
C VAL A 302 -2.18 -16.05 21.49
N ILE A 303 -2.51 -14.76 21.42
CA ILE A 303 -3.75 -14.26 20.84
C ILE A 303 -3.42 -13.64 19.48
N ILE A 304 -3.99 -14.18 18.41
CA ILE A 304 -3.78 -13.71 17.04
C ILE A 304 -4.98 -12.85 16.63
N GLY A 305 -4.74 -11.56 16.43
CA GLY A 305 -5.73 -10.63 15.90
C GLY A 305 -5.63 -10.50 14.39
N CYS A 306 -6.69 -10.87 13.65
CA CYS A 306 -6.68 -10.92 12.17
C CYS A 306 -7.98 -10.42 11.53
N ASP A 307 -8.00 -10.25 10.21
CA ASP A 307 -9.23 -10.01 9.44
C ASP A 307 -10.22 -11.14 9.68
N LYS A 308 -11.51 -10.80 9.89
CA LYS A 308 -12.56 -11.79 10.19
C LYS A 308 -12.64 -12.94 9.19
N ARG A 309 -12.26 -12.71 7.94
CA ARG A 309 -12.29 -13.71 6.86
C ARG A 309 -11.17 -14.75 7.00
N LEU A 310 -10.11 -14.45 7.75
CA LEU A 310 -9.00 -15.37 8.02
C LEU A 310 -9.22 -16.23 9.27
N VAL A 311 -10.16 -15.87 10.15
CA VAL A 311 -10.37 -16.55 11.43
C VAL A 311 -10.54 -18.07 11.28
N PRO A 312 -11.38 -18.60 10.36
CA PRO A 312 -11.53 -20.06 10.24
C PRO A 312 -10.21 -20.76 9.88
N LEU A 313 -9.52 -20.24 8.86
CA LEU A 313 -8.25 -20.80 8.37
C LEU A 313 -7.15 -20.72 9.44
N PHE A 314 -7.00 -19.56 10.09
CA PHE A 314 -5.99 -19.37 11.13
C PHE A 314 -6.28 -20.22 12.37
N GLN A 315 -7.54 -20.32 12.80
CA GLN A 315 -7.88 -21.13 13.97
C GLN A 315 -7.65 -22.63 13.72
N ASN A 316 -7.89 -23.12 12.49
CA ASN A 316 -7.58 -24.50 12.14
C ASN A 316 -6.06 -24.77 12.05
N SER A 317 -5.29 -23.76 11.66
CA SER A 317 -3.83 -23.83 11.51
C SER A 317 -3.06 -23.69 12.83
N PHE A 318 -3.58 -22.85 13.74
CA PHE A 318 -2.92 -22.46 15.00
C PHE A 318 -3.79 -22.83 16.20
N LYS A 319 -3.98 -24.13 16.43
CA LYS A 319 -4.94 -24.67 17.42
C LYS A 319 -4.61 -24.31 18.86
N GLU A 320 -3.34 -24.03 19.14
CA GLU A 320 -2.80 -23.63 20.44
C GLU A 320 -2.99 -22.13 20.73
N ALA A 321 -3.32 -21.34 19.71
CA ALA A 321 -3.57 -19.91 19.83
C ALA A 321 -5.08 -19.60 19.89
N THR A 322 -5.41 -18.48 20.52
CA THR A 322 -6.74 -17.88 20.40
C THR A 322 -6.75 -16.96 19.18
N VAL A 323 -7.59 -17.23 18.19
CA VAL A 323 -7.70 -16.38 16.99
C VAL A 323 -8.94 -15.51 17.08
N LEU A 324 -8.76 -14.19 16.99
CA LEU A 324 -9.84 -13.21 17.12
C LEU A 324 -9.93 -12.30 15.88
N PRO A 325 -11.15 -12.04 15.39
CA PRO A 325 -11.35 -11.01 14.37
C PRO A 325 -11.11 -9.63 15.00
N TYR A 326 -10.37 -8.77 14.30
CA TYR A 326 -10.38 -7.35 14.67
C TYR A 326 -11.65 -6.66 14.17
N ILE A 327 -12.10 -5.68 14.95
CA ILE A 327 -13.07 -4.68 14.54
C ILE A 327 -12.28 -3.45 14.09
N PRO A 328 -12.39 -3.05 12.81
CA PRO A 328 -11.70 -1.87 12.31
C PRO A 328 -12.33 -0.63 12.92
N GLY A 329 -11.51 0.22 13.52
CA GLY A 329 -11.91 1.57 13.91
C GLY A 329 -11.01 2.61 13.29
N GLN A 330 -11.40 3.87 13.45
CA GLN A 330 -10.59 5.02 13.09
C GLN A 330 -10.54 5.97 14.27
N HIS A 331 -9.34 6.40 14.65
CA HIS A 331 -9.19 7.43 15.66
C HIS A 331 -9.53 8.79 15.06
N GLU A 332 -9.93 9.75 15.91
CA GLU A 332 -10.20 11.13 15.47
C GLU A 332 -9.00 11.75 14.73
N LEU A 333 -7.79 11.26 15.03
CA LEU A 333 -6.51 11.68 14.44
C LEU A 333 -6.24 11.12 13.03
N GLY A 334 -7.13 10.28 12.47
CA GLY A 334 -7.04 9.74 11.12
C GLY A 334 -6.42 8.35 11.01
N TYR A 335 -5.55 7.98 11.94
CA TYR A 335 -4.94 6.65 11.98
C TYR A 335 -5.98 5.56 12.29
N ARG A 336 -5.69 4.35 11.83
CA ARG A 336 -6.57 3.19 12.00
C ARG A 336 -6.35 2.57 13.38
N VAL A 337 -7.41 2.01 13.95
CA VAL A 337 -7.33 1.21 15.17
C VAL A 337 -7.84 -0.20 14.95
N ARG A 338 -7.35 -1.13 15.76
CA ARG A 338 -7.78 -2.52 15.82
C ARG A 338 -8.31 -2.81 17.21
N LEU A 339 -9.57 -3.21 17.27
CA LEU A 339 -10.26 -3.58 18.50
C LEU A 339 -10.58 -5.07 18.44
N TYR A 340 -10.62 -5.72 19.59
CA TYR A 340 -10.94 -7.12 19.81
C TYR A 340 -11.96 -7.20 20.93
N GLU A 341 -13.04 -7.94 20.70
CA GLU A 341 -14.05 -8.22 21.72
C GLU A 341 -13.66 -9.47 22.52
N GLY A 342 -14.09 -9.53 23.77
CA GLY A 342 -13.91 -10.71 24.62
C GLY A 342 -12.50 -10.92 25.19
N ILE A 343 -11.57 -9.98 24.98
CA ILE A 343 -10.24 -10.05 25.61
C ILE A 343 -10.27 -9.54 27.06
N ASP A 344 -9.54 -10.21 27.94
CA ASP A 344 -9.27 -9.79 29.31
C ASP A 344 -7.89 -9.13 29.36
N ILE A 345 -7.86 -7.80 29.30
CA ILE A 345 -6.60 -7.04 29.19
C ILE A 345 -5.66 -7.25 30.39
N ASP A 346 -6.20 -7.61 31.56
CA ASP A 346 -5.42 -7.82 32.78
C ASP A 346 -4.67 -9.17 32.76
N LYS A 347 -5.01 -10.06 31.82
CA LYS A 347 -4.35 -11.35 31.60
C LYS A 347 -3.34 -11.34 30.45
N ILE A 348 -3.19 -10.23 29.75
CA ILE A 348 -2.27 -10.11 28.62
C ILE A 348 -1.03 -9.35 29.09
N ASP A 349 0.12 -10.03 29.12
CA ASP A 349 1.38 -9.40 29.52
C ASP A 349 1.87 -8.41 28.47
N TYR A 350 1.78 -8.78 27.19
CA TYR A 350 2.34 -8.00 26.09
C TYR A 350 1.41 -7.88 24.87
N MET A 351 1.59 -6.83 24.10
CA MET A 351 0.99 -6.71 22.77
C MET A 351 1.97 -6.14 21.73
N CYS A 352 1.82 -6.52 20.47
CA CYS A 352 2.52 -5.90 19.35
C CYS A 352 1.76 -6.07 18.03
N LEU A 353 2.16 -5.32 17.00
CA LEU A 353 1.77 -5.61 15.62
C LEU A 353 2.73 -6.68 15.05
N TYR A 354 2.30 -7.46 14.07
CA TYR A 354 3.16 -8.53 13.52
C TYR A 354 4.47 -7.98 12.91
N THR A 355 4.51 -6.74 12.43
CA THR A 355 5.76 -6.12 11.91
C THR A 355 6.77 -5.83 13.02
N GLU A 356 6.30 -5.50 14.22
CA GLU A 356 7.16 -5.37 15.41
C GLU A 356 7.63 -6.76 15.85
N PHE A 357 6.77 -7.78 15.76
CA PHE A 357 7.20 -9.17 15.98
C PHE A 357 8.34 -9.57 15.03
N MET A 358 8.14 -9.30 13.73
CA MET A 358 9.11 -9.48 12.67
C MET A 358 10.44 -8.75 12.98
N ARG A 359 10.37 -7.47 13.38
CA ARG A 359 11.53 -6.63 13.71
C ARG A 359 12.45 -7.20 14.77
N TYR A 360 11.89 -7.78 15.83
CA TYR A 360 12.71 -8.30 16.94
C TYR A 360 13.21 -9.73 16.70
N ARG A 361 12.60 -10.46 15.76
CA ARG A 361 12.96 -11.85 15.44
C ARG A 361 13.84 -11.96 14.20
N TRP A 362 13.60 -11.17 13.18
CA TRP A 362 14.36 -11.21 11.93
C TRP A 362 15.42 -10.10 11.91
N ARG A 363 16.66 -10.45 12.22
CA ARG A 363 17.83 -9.56 12.12
C ARG A 363 18.60 -9.78 10.82
N SER A 364 18.42 -10.94 10.21
CA SER A 364 18.99 -11.34 8.94
C SER A 364 18.06 -12.32 8.22
N ILE A 365 18.37 -12.61 6.95
CA ILE A 365 17.67 -13.65 6.18
C ILE A 365 17.77 -15.03 6.86
N GLY A 366 18.85 -15.29 7.60
CA GLY A 366 19.07 -16.57 8.29
C GLY A 366 18.09 -16.84 9.45
N ASP A 367 17.42 -15.80 9.94
CA ASP A 367 16.41 -15.92 11.01
C ASP A 367 15.02 -16.30 10.47
N ILE A 368 14.85 -16.33 9.14
CA ILE A 368 13.58 -16.67 8.49
C ILE A 368 13.51 -18.18 8.29
N THR A 369 12.55 -18.82 8.95
CA THR A 369 12.23 -20.23 8.76
C THR A 369 11.70 -20.47 7.34
N ASP A 370 12.23 -21.49 6.67
CA ASP A 370 11.72 -21.93 5.37
C ASP A 370 10.38 -22.67 5.55
N MET A 371 9.32 -22.04 5.07
CA MET A 371 7.93 -22.51 5.17
C MET A 371 7.43 -23.13 3.86
N SER A 372 8.33 -23.54 2.97
CA SER A 372 7.99 -24.09 1.64
C SER A 372 7.07 -25.31 1.63
N ASN A 373 6.92 -26.02 2.75
CA ASN A 373 6.01 -27.17 2.85
C ASN A 373 4.58 -26.79 3.25
N GLY A 374 4.32 -25.49 3.45
CA GLY A 374 3.07 -24.98 3.96
C GLY A 374 2.92 -25.14 5.47
N PHE A 375 2.06 -24.32 6.04
CA PHE A 375 1.76 -24.27 7.47
C PHE A 375 0.34 -23.81 7.78
N LEU A 376 -0.34 -23.17 6.81
CA LEU A 376 -1.78 -22.98 6.90
C LEU A 376 -2.48 -24.27 6.47
N ILE A 377 -3.38 -24.73 7.32
CA ILE A 377 -4.11 -25.98 7.19
C ILE A 377 -5.58 -25.61 6.97
N PRO A 378 -6.12 -25.70 5.74
CA PRO A 378 -7.56 -25.59 5.53
C PRO A 378 -8.30 -26.81 6.11
N ALA A 379 -9.62 -26.68 6.30
CA ALA A 379 -10.44 -27.79 6.78
C ALA A 379 -10.40 -28.98 5.80
N GLN A 380 -10.23 -30.20 6.33
CA GLN A 380 -9.96 -31.39 5.51
C GLN A 380 -11.13 -31.72 4.58
N GLU A 381 -12.36 -31.57 5.04
CA GLU A 381 -13.57 -31.81 4.24
C GLU A 381 -13.66 -30.89 3.01
N LYS A 382 -13.12 -29.67 3.10
CA LYS A 382 -13.04 -28.75 1.96
C LYS A 382 -11.92 -29.14 1.01
N VAL A 383 -10.80 -29.65 1.53
CA VAL A 383 -9.70 -30.17 0.72
C VAL A 383 -10.19 -31.36 -0.11
N ASP A 384 -10.87 -32.31 0.53
CA ASP A 384 -11.41 -33.51 -0.12
C ASP A 384 -12.44 -33.14 -1.20
N TYR A 385 -13.34 -32.19 -0.90
CA TYR A 385 -14.29 -31.66 -1.89
C TYR A 385 -13.61 -31.13 -3.16
N TRP A 386 -12.56 -30.32 -3.00
CA TRP A 386 -11.85 -29.77 -4.15
C TRP A 386 -11.00 -30.82 -4.88
N GLN A 387 -10.47 -31.80 -4.17
CA GLN A 387 -9.78 -32.92 -4.77
C GLN A 387 -10.71 -33.67 -5.73
N ASP A 388 -11.93 -34.01 -5.28
CA ASP A 388 -12.94 -34.69 -6.08
C ASP A 388 -13.34 -33.83 -7.28
N LYS A 389 -13.62 -32.54 -7.06
CA LYS A 389 -14.00 -31.60 -8.13
C LYS A 389 -12.94 -31.45 -9.22
N LEU A 390 -11.68 -31.31 -8.83
CA LEU A 390 -10.58 -31.17 -9.79
C LEU A 390 -10.29 -32.48 -10.53
N SER A 391 -10.64 -33.64 -9.96
CA SER A 391 -10.50 -34.94 -10.62
C SER A 391 -11.47 -35.14 -11.79
N GLU A 392 -12.56 -34.37 -11.85
CA GLU A 392 -13.55 -34.39 -12.95
C GLU A 392 -13.06 -33.61 -14.19
N LEU A 393 -11.97 -32.83 -14.08
CA LEU A 393 -11.41 -32.04 -15.17
C LEU A 393 -10.63 -32.91 -16.19
N PRO A 394 -10.50 -32.47 -17.45
CA PRO A 394 -9.99 -33.33 -18.53
C PRO A 394 -8.50 -33.69 -18.41
N HIS A 395 -7.72 -32.89 -17.69
CA HIS A 395 -6.28 -33.12 -17.52
C HIS A 395 -5.91 -33.40 -16.07
N LYS A 396 -4.72 -33.97 -15.84
CA LYS A 396 -4.23 -34.30 -14.50
C LYS A 396 -3.53 -33.14 -13.80
N ILE A 397 -2.99 -32.18 -14.55
CA ILE A 397 -2.24 -31.05 -14.02
C ILE A 397 -3.19 -29.86 -13.85
N ASN A 398 -3.27 -29.33 -12.64
CA ASN A 398 -4.17 -28.25 -12.25
C ASN A 398 -3.36 -27.01 -11.86
N ILE A 399 -3.50 -25.92 -12.61
CA ILE A 399 -2.75 -24.67 -12.38
C ILE A 399 -3.71 -23.51 -12.11
N GLY A 400 -3.60 -22.92 -10.93
CA GLY A 400 -4.33 -21.70 -10.59
C GLY A 400 -3.67 -20.46 -11.20
N ILE A 401 -4.47 -19.53 -11.73
CA ILE A 401 -4.00 -18.22 -12.21
C ILE A 401 -4.70 -17.04 -11.55
N CYS A 402 -3.92 -16.01 -11.23
CA CYS A 402 -4.43 -14.65 -10.99
C CYS A 402 -3.53 -13.61 -11.66
N TRP A 403 -4.11 -12.58 -12.26
CA TRP A 403 -3.36 -11.66 -13.12
C TRP A 403 -3.30 -10.23 -12.60
N ARG A 404 -4.12 -9.85 -11.61
CA ARG A 404 -4.14 -8.46 -11.09
C ARG A 404 -4.56 -8.33 -9.62
N SER A 405 -4.32 -7.15 -9.06
CA SER A 405 -4.94 -6.76 -7.78
C SER A 405 -6.41 -6.37 -7.98
N GLY A 406 -7.23 -6.57 -6.94
CA GLY A 406 -8.61 -6.05 -6.91
C GLY A 406 -8.71 -4.54 -6.65
N LEU A 407 -7.60 -3.87 -6.31
CA LEU A 407 -7.54 -2.41 -6.25
C LEU A 407 -7.37 -1.85 -7.67
N LYS A 408 -8.49 -1.57 -8.33
CA LYS A 408 -8.56 -1.00 -9.68
C LYS A 408 -8.25 0.51 -9.63
N GLN A 409 -6.98 0.87 -9.49
CA GLN A 409 -6.49 2.24 -9.66
C GLN A 409 -5.67 2.27 -10.95
N ALA A 410 -5.85 3.29 -11.80
CA ALA A 410 -5.14 3.41 -13.09
C ALA A 410 -3.61 3.25 -12.92
N LYS A 411 -3.04 3.82 -11.84
CA LYS A 411 -1.61 3.68 -11.48
C LYS A 411 -1.14 2.22 -11.41
N ARG A 412 -2.03 1.31 -11.05
CA ARG A 412 -1.67 -0.08 -10.75
C ARG A 412 -1.70 -0.98 -11.96
N GLU A 413 -2.34 -0.56 -13.06
CA GLU A 413 -2.48 -1.36 -14.27
C GLU A 413 -1.11 -1.69 -14.89
N MET A 414 -0.18 -0.74 -14.91
CA MET A 414 1.18 -0.99 -15.41
C MET A 414 1.91 -2.15 -14.70
N PHE A 415 1.54 -2.48 -13.46
CA PHE A 415 2.20 -3.55 -12.69
C PHE A 415 1.70 -4.96 -13.04
N TYR A 416 0.69 -5.08 -13.90
CA TYR A 416 -0.03 -6.32 -14.13
C TYR A 416 -0.21 -6.56 -15.64
N ALA A 417 0.09 -7.77 -16.09
CA ALA A 417 -0.35 -8.23 -17.39
C ALA A 417 -1.87 -8.46 -17.38
N GLN A 418 -2.58 -7.94 -18.36
CA GLN A 418 -4.00 -8.22 -18.62
C GLN A 418 -4.19 -9.69 -18.98
N LEU A 419 -5.39 -10.24 -18.76
CA LEU A 419 -5.63 -11.67 -18.94
C LEU A 419 -5.31 -12.17 -20.36
N LEU A 420 -5.57 -11.37 -21.40
CA LEU A 420 -5.24 -11.73 -22.79
C LEU A 420 -3.73 -11.84 -23.02
N GLU A 421 -2.92 -11.01 -22.35
CA GLU A 421 -1.45 -11.08 -22.45
C GLU A 421 -0.91 -12.38 -21.84
N TRP A 422 -1.70 -13.08 -21.01
CA TRP A 422 -1.36 -14.43 -20.51
C TRP A 422 -1.65 -15.55 -21.51
N ALA A 423 -2.26 -15.28 -22.67
CA ALA A 423 -2.58 -16.31 -23.67
C ALA A 423 -1.38 -17.23 -24.04
N PRO A 424 -0.14 -16.76 -24.18
CA PRO A 424 1.02 -17.65 -24.43
C PRO A 424 1.24 -18.71 -23.35
N VAL A 425 0.93 -18.39 -22.09
CA VAL A 425 0.99 -19.32 -20.95
C VAL A 425 -0.24 -20.21 -20.92
N LEU A 426 -1.42 -19.62 -21.11
CA LEU A 426 -2.72 -20.30 -20.98
C LEU A 426 -3.04 -21.24 -22.16
N ALA A 427 -2.37 -21.10 -23.29
CA ALA A 427 -2.52 -21.96 -24.46
C ALA A 427 -1.77 -23.31 -24.33
N MET A 428 -1.05 -23.55 -23.22
CA MET A 428 -0.32 -24.80 -23.01
C MET A 428 -1.27 -26.00 -22.90
N GLU A 429 -1.04 -27.01 -23.74
CA GLU A 429 -1.86 -28.22 -23.79
C GLU A 429 -1.65 -29.13 -22.57
N ASN A 430 -2.65 -29.99 -22.30
CA ASN A 430 -2.64 -31.00 -21.22
C ASN A 430 -2.62 -30.43 -19.80
N ILE A 431 -3.17 -29.22 -19.62
CA ILE A 431 -3.26 -28.51 -18.34
C ILE A 431 -4.69 -28.01 -18.17
N ASN A 432 -5.23 -28.09 -16.95
CA ASN A 432 -6.42 -27.33 -16.57
C ASN A 432 -5.98 -26.01 -15.91
N PHE A 433 -6.34 -24.88 -16.52
CA PHE A 433 -6.17 -23.58 -15.88
C PHE A 433 -7.40 -23.21 -15.05
N ILE A 434 -7.17 -22.80 -13.81
CA ILE A 434 -8.23 -22.56 -12.82
C ILE A 434 -8.17 -21.11 -12.37
N ASN A 435 -9.31 -20.43 -12.41
CA ASN A 435 -9.42 -19.07 -11.93
C ASN A 435 -9.25 -19.01 -10.41
N VAL A 436 -8.23 -18.29 -9.94
CA VAL A 436 -8.09 -17.88 -8.54
C VAL A 436 -8.01 -16.36 -8.38
N GLN A 437 -8.37 -15.61 -9.44
CA GLN A 437 -8.51 -14.15 -9.42
C GLN A 437 -9.79 -13.76 -8.67
N TYR A 438 -9.60 -13.03 -7.58
CA TYR A 438 -10.72 -12.45 -6.85
C TYR A 438 -11.25 -11.17 -7.52
N GLY A 439 -12.53 -10.89 -7.26
CA GLY A 439 -13.26 -9.78 -7.87
C GLY A 439 -13.94 -10.17 -9.18
N ASP A 440 -14.74 -9.26 -9.73
CA ASP A 440 -15.41 -9.50 -11.00
C ASP A 440 -14.39 -9.52 -12.15
N CYS A 441 -14.34 -10.65 -12.85
CA CYS A 441 -13.48 -10.96 -13.99
C CYS A 441 -14.27 -11.65 -15.12
N THR A 442 -15.61 -11.60 -15.07
CA THR A 442 -16.48 -12.33 -15.99
C THR A 442 -16.22 -11.95 -17.45
N ASP A 443 -16.11 -10.65 -17.72
CA ASP A 443 -15.87 -10.13 -19.07
C ASP A 443 -14.46 -10.48 -19.57
N GLU A 444 -13.44 -10.40 -18.72
CA GLU A 444 -12.05 -10.76 -19.06
C GLU A 444 -11.96 -12.25 -19.45
N ILE A 445 -12.59 -13.14 -18.67
CA ILE A 445 -12.60 -14.58 -18.94
C ILE A 445 -13.36 -14.91 -20.22
N LYS A 446 -14.49 -14.23 -20.45
CA LYS A 446 -15.26 -14.39 -21.67
C LYS A 446 -14.47 -13.93 -22.89
N GLU A 447 -13.79 -12.79 -22.81
CA GLU A 447 -12.95 -12.26 -23.88
C GLU A 447 -11.80 -13.20 -24.24
N LEU A 448 -11.17 -13.82 -23.24
CA LEU A 448 -10.14 -14.85 -23.44
C LEU A 448 -10.68 -16.04 -24.24
N LEU A 449 -11.88 -16.53 -23.89
CA LEU A 449 -12.55 -17.61 -24.61
C LEU A 449 -12.92 -17.20 -26.04
N ASP A 450 -13.54 -16.04 -26.21
CA ASP A 450 -14.02 -15.54 -27.51
C ASP A 450 -12.85 -15.27 -28.47
N THR A 451 -11.72 -14.80 -27.95
CA THR A 451 -10.55 -14.40 -28.76
C THR A 451 -9.59 -15.55 -29.05
N HIS A 452 -9.33 -16.41 -28.06
CA HIS A 452 -8.30 -17.46 -28.16
C HIS A 452 -8.85 -18.89 -28.09
N GLY A 453 -10.14 -19.08 -27.79
CA GLY A 453 -10.70 -20.41 -27.55
C GLY A 453 -10.18 -21.07 -26.26
N ILE A 454 -9.53 -20.31 -25.39
CA ILE A 454 -8.92 -20.80 -24.15
C ILE A 454 -10.00 -20.85 -23.06
N VAL A 455 -10.19 -22.03 -22.47
CA VAL A 455 -11.12 -22.22 -21.35
C VAL A 455 -10.37 -22.03 -20.04
N LEU A 456 -10.79 -21.05 -19.24
CA LEU A 456 -10.37 -20.90 -17.85
C LEU A 456 -11.48 -21.43 -16.93
N HIS A 457 -11.19 -22.47 -16.16
CA HIS A 457 -12.16 -23.07 -15.25
C HIS A 457 -12.47 -22.11 -14.09
N ASN A 458 -13.72 -21.64 -14.02
CA ASN A 458 -14.20 -20.75 -12.97
C ASN A 458 -15.30 -21.44 -12.16
N PHE A 459 -15.09 -21.60 -10.86
CA PHE A 459 -16.02 -22.26 -9.94
C PHE A 459 -16.88 -21.22 -9.21
N GLU A 460 -18.10 -20.98 -9.70
CA GLU A 460 -19.02 -19.95 -9.16
C GLU A 460 -19.44 -20.22 -7.71
N GLU A 461 -19.37 -21.47 -7.26
CA GLU A 461 -19.69 -21.85 -5.88
C GLU A 461 -18.68 -21.31 -4.84
N LEU A 462 -17.48 -20.92 -5.26
CA LEU A 462 -16.42 -20.45 -4.38
C LEU A 462 -16.28 -18.92 -4.44
N ASN A 463 -16.52 -18.26 -3.31
CA ASN A 463 -16.23 -16.82 -3.20
C ASN A 463 -14.73 -16.59 -3.01
N LEU A 464 -14.02 -16.36 -4.12
CA LEU A 464 -12.57 -16.10 -4.16
C LEU A 464 -12.12 -14.86 -3.36
N LYS A 465 -13.03 -13.95 -3.01
CA LYS A 465 -12.72 -12.70 -2.29
C LYS A 465 -12.84 -12.83 -0.77
N ASP A 466 -13.82 -13.59 -0.29
CA ASP A 466 -14.19 -13.59 1.12
C ASP A 466 -14.11 -14.97 1.80
N ASP A 467 -14.08 -16.08 1.05
CA ASP A 467 -13.91 -17.43 1.61
C ASP A 467 -12.44 -17.88 1.54
N PHE A 468 -11.59 -17.32 2.39
CA PHE A 468 -10.17 -17.69 2.42
C PHE A 468 -9.92 -19.15 2.80
N GLU A 469 -10.81 -19.77 3.57
CA GLU A 469 -10.67 -21.18 3.90
C GLU A 469 -10.96 -22.07 2.70
N GLY A 470 -12.03 -21.78 1.96
CA GLY A 470 -12.36 -22.46 0.71
C GLY A 470 -11.31 -22.26 -0.38
N THR A 471 -10.77 -21.04 -0.53
CA THR A 471 -9.69 -20.78 -1.50
C THR A 471 -8.39 -21.47 -1.11
N ALA A 472 -8.04 -21.50 0.17
CA ALA A 472 -6.89 -22.26 0.67
C ALA A 472 -7.05 -23.76 0.39
N ALA A 473 -8.26 -24.31 0.59
CA ALA A 473 -8.57 -25.71 0.31
C ALA A 473 -8.48 -26.04 -1.20
N LEU A 474 -8.99 -25.16 -2.06
CA LEU A 474 -8.83 -25.30 -3.51
C LEU A 474 -7.34 -25.29 -3.89
N MET A 475 -6.60 -24.27 -3.44
CA MET A 475 -5.19 -24.10 -3.78
C MET A 475 -4.33 -25.26 -3.29
N LYS A 476 -4.65 -25.88 -2.15
CA LYS A 476 -3.96 -27.05 -1.61
C LYS A 476 -3.96 -28.25 -2.57
N ASN A 477 -4.96 -28.33 -3.45
CA ASN A 477 -5.11 -29.39 -4.44
C ASN A 477 -4.53 -29.03 -5.82
N LEU A 478 -3.92 -27.86 -5.98
CA LEU A 478 -3.30 -27.42 -7.24
C LEU A 478 -1.82 -27.83 -7.29
N ASP A 479 -1.31 -28.03 -8.50
CA ASP A 479 0.12 -28.29 -8.73
C ASP A 479 0.96 -27.02 -8.66
N LEU A 480 0.36 -25.90 -9.08
CA LEU A 480 0.97 -24.59 -9.17
C LEU A 480 -0.11 -23.52 -9.05
N VAL A 481 0.21 -22.41 -8.40
CA VAL A 481 -0.48 -21.14 -8.60
C VAL A 481 0.52 -20.14 -9.18
N ILE A 482 0.21 -19.58 -10.33
CA ILE A 482 1.05 -18.65 -11.07
C ILE A 482 0.32 -17.32 -11.27
N GLY A 483 1.05 -16.20 -11.22
CA GLY A 483 0.39 -14.93 -11.44
C GLY A 483 1.10 -13.69 -10.94
N ALA A 484 0.38 -12.59 -11.01
CA ALA A 484 0.80 -11.31 -10.44
C ALA A 484 1.05 -11.40 -8.93
N ALA A 485 1.93 -10.54 -8.41
CA ALA A 485 2.14 -10.34 -6.98
C ALA A 485 0.91 -9.77 -6.25
N SER A 486 -0.03 -10.67 -5.96
CA SER A 486 -1.30 -10.42 -5.26
C SER A 486 -1.61 -11.57 -4.30
N SER A 487 -2.66 -11.44 -3.47
CA SER A 487 -2.95 -12.34 -2.35
C SER A 487 -3.14 -13.85 -2.65
N PRO A 488 -3.59 -14.29 -3.84
CA PRO A 488 -3.69 -15.72 -4.14
C PRO A 488 -2.34 -16.46 -4.09
N LEU A 489 -1.24 -15.82 -4.50
CA LEU A 489 0.07 -16.45 -4.52
C LEU A 489 0.65 -16.74 -3.11
N PRO A 490 0.71 -15.78 -2.16
CA PRO A 490 1.12 -16.10 -0.80
C PRO A 490 0.14 -17.10 -0.17
N GLN A 491 -1.16 -17.03 -0.48
CA GLN A 491 -2.10 -18.02 0.03
C GLN A 491 -1.76 -19.45 -0.46
N ALA A 492 -1.49 -19.63 -1.75
CA ALA A 492 -1.04 -20.91 -2.30
C ALA A 492 0.26 -21.40 -1.62
N ALA A 493 1.25 -20.51 -1.49
CA ALA A 493 2.52 -20.83 -0.85
C ALA A 493 2.33 -21.27 0.62
N THR A 494 1.46 -20.58 1.38
CA THR A 494 1.19 -20.90 2.79
C THR A 494 0.53 -22.25 3.02
N VAL A 495 -0.20 -22.79 2.03
CA VAL A 495 -0.77 -24.14 2.09
C VAL A 495 0.18 -25.21 1.51
N GLY A 496 1.37 -24.81 1.05
CA GLY A 496 2.41 -25.72 0.53
C GLY A 496 2.29 -26.01 -0.96
N THR A 497 1.42 -25.29 -1.67
CA THR A 497 1.34 -25.34 -3.14
C THR A 497 2.47 -24.50 -3.73
N LEU A 498 3.06 -24.97 -4.84
CA LEU A 498 4.07 -24.19 -5.54
C LEU A 498 3.45 -22.85 -5.97
N ALA A 499 4.08 -21.74 -5.58
CA ALA A 499 3.69 -20.41 -6.03
C ALA A 499 4.74 -19.87 -6.99
N TRP A 500 4.29 -19.28 -8.10
CA TRP A 500 5.16 -18.63 -9.09
C TRP A 500 4.69 -17.20 -9.34
N TRP A 501 5.41 -16.26 -8.75
CA TRP A 501 5.17 -14.84 -8.94
C TRP A 501 5.79 -14.34 -10.23
N VAL A 502 5.00 -13.62 -11.03
CA VAL A 502 5.49 -12.82 -12.15
C VAL A 502 5.34 -11.34 -11.77
N THR A 503 6.47 -10.64 -11.63
CA THR A 503 6.52 -9.28 -11.05
C THR A 503 7.02 -8.23 -12.05
N TYR A 504 6.63 -6.98 -11.80
CA TYR A 504 7.02 -5.84 -12.63
C TYR A 504 8.37 -5.25 -12.19
N ASN A 505 9.35 -5.26 -13.11
CA ASN A 505 10.59 -4.44 -13.15
C ASN A 505 11.53 -4.44 -11.93
N SER A 506 11.16 -5.07 -10.82
CA SER A 506 11.94 -5.02 -9.59
C SER A 506 11.68 -6.23 -8.70
N ARG A 507 12.67 -6.55 -7.87
CA ARG A 507 12.52 -7.48 -6.75
C ARG A 507 11.37 -7.00 -5.86
N ALA A 508 10.54 -7.92 -5.39
CA ALA A 508 9.55 -7.59 -4.39
C ALA A 508 10.23 -7.28 -3.05
N TRP A 509 9.66 -6.39 -2.23
CA TRP A 509 10.23 -6.11 -0.91
C TRP A 509 10.19 -7.34 0.00
N TRP A 510 9.16 -8.17 -0.12
CA TRP A 510 8.99 -9.40 0.66
C TRP A 510 9.90 -10.55 0.20
N SER A 511 10.66 -10.39 -0.90
CA SER A 511 11.70 -11.35 -1.27
C SER A 511 13.00 -11.11 -0.49
N PHE A 512 13.09 -10.01 0.28
CA PHE A 512 14.19 -9.74 1.21
C PHE A 512 15.59 -9.81 0.58
N GLY A 513 15.74 -9.31 -0.64
CA GLY A 513 17.02 -9.33 -1.37
C GLY A 513 17.17 -10.49 -2.35
N GLN A 514 16.30 -11.49 -2.31
CA GLN A 514 16.32 -12.61 -3.25
C GLN A 514 15.71 -12.22 -4.61
N GLU A 515 16.30 -12.71 -5.69
CA GLU A 515 15.88 -12.39 -7.07
C GLU A 515 14.75 -13.28 -7.57
N ASN A 516 14.90 -14.59 -7.40
CA ASN A 516 14.06 -15.60 -8.05
C ASN A 516 13.26 -16.45 -7.05
N THR A 517 13.31 -16.11 -5.77
CA THR A 517 12.62 -16.81 -4.68
C THR A 517 12.42 -15.88 -3.49
N THR A 518 11.85 -16.37 -2.39
CA THR A 518 11.76 -15.65 -1.11
C THR A 518 12.24 -16.57 0.02
N PRO A 519 12.94 -16.05 1.05
CA PRO A 519 13.40 -16.89 2.16
C PRO A 519 12.26 -17.52 2.97
N ILE A 520 11.05 -16.95 2.93
CA ILE A 520 9.86 -17.54 3.56
C ILE A 520 9.45 -18.83 2.82
N PHE A 521 9.56 -18.87 1.49
CA PHE A 521 9.16 -19.99 0.64
C PHE A 521 10.23 -20.27 -0.41
N LYS A 522 11.31 -20.95 -0.02
CA LYS A 522 12.45 -21.27 -0.90
C LYS A 522 12.08 -22.11 -2.13
N LYS A 523 11.00 -22.90 -2.08
CA LYS A 523 10.50 -23.66 -3.24
C LYS A 523 9.72 -22.79 -4.22
N ALA A 524 9.22 -21.64 -3.81
CA ALA A 524 8.46 -20.76 -4.67
C ALA A 524 9.38 -20.02 -5.66
N LYS A 525 8.81 -19.66 -6.81
CA LYS A 525 9.52 -19.04 -7.93
C LYS A 525 9.10 -17.58 -8.09
N ILE A 526 10.05 -16.74 -8.47
CA ILE A 526 9.81 -15.35 -8.86
C ILE A 526 10.46 -15.12 -10.22
N THR A 527 9.68 -14.63 -11.17
CA THR A 527 10.17 -14.11 -12.43
C THR A 527 9.89 -12.62 -12.46
N ILE A 528 10.93 -11.83 -12.78
CA ILE A 528 10.84 -10.37 -12.84
C ILE A 528 10.86 -9.95 -14.30
N LYS A 529 9.78 -9.33 -14.78
CA LYS A 529 9.76 -8.72 -16.12
C LYS A 529 10.85 -7.65 -16.20
N PRO A 530 11.73 -7.66 -17.23
CA PRO A 530 12.73 -6.62 -17.39
C PRO A 530 12.08 -5.27 -17.70
N PRO A 531 12.70 -4.14 -17.29
CA PRO A 531 12.18 -2.81 -17.53
C PRO A 531 12.20 -2.40 -19.02
N THR A 532 12.94 -3.12 -19.86
CA THR A 532 13.07 -2.86 -21.30
C THR A 532 11.96 -3.46 -22.15
N LEU A 533 11.07 -4.27 -21.56
CA LEU A 533 9.95 -4.90 -22.26
C LEU A 533 8.63 -4.44 -21.62
N ASP A 534 7.57 -4.34 -22.41
CA ASP A 534 6.20 -4.33 -21.93
C ASP A 534 5.70 -5.76 -21.66
N TRP A 535 4.45 -5.90 -21.23
CA TRP A 535 3.86 -7.21 -20.93
C TRP A 535 3.68 -8.05 -22.20
N ASP A 536 3.13 -7.49 -23.27
CA ASP A 536 3.01 -8.13 -24.59
C ASP A 536 4.35 -8.70 -25.12
N GLY A 537 5.45 -7.97 -25.00
CA GLY A 537 6.77 -8.44 -25.42
C GLY A 537 7.39 -9.47 -24.47
N PHE A 538 7.05 -9.43 -23.19
CA PHE A 538 7.63 -10.32 -22.17
C PHE A 538 6.90 -11.66 -22.04
N MET A 539 5.57 -11.67 -22.08
CA MET A 539 4.77 -12.87 -21.78
C MET A 539 5.06 -14.05 -22.73
N PRO A 540 5.28 -13.85 -24.04
CA PRO A 540 5.71 -14.94 -24.93
C PRO A 540 7.09 -15.51 -24.57
N LEU A 541 8.05 -14.66 -24.21
CA LEU A 541 9.39 -15.10 -23.78
C LEU A 541 9.32 -15.90 -22.49
N PHE A 542 8.57 -15.40 -21.50
CA PHE A 542 8.33 -16.10 -20.25
C PHE A 542 7.67 -17.48 -20.48
N ALA A 543 6.67 -17.54 -21.35
CA ALA A 543 5.98 -18.79 -21.69
C ALA A 543 6.92 -19.83 -22.30
N GLU A 544 7.79 -19.43 -23.22
CA GLU A 544 8.71 -20.33 -23.92
C GLU A 544 9.96 -20.70 -23.10
N GLU A 545 10.59 -19.74 -22.45
CA GLU A 545 11.91 -19.91 -21.81
C GLU A 545 11.81 -20.46 -20.39
N GLU A 546 10.70 -20.22 -19.68
CA GLU A 546 10.55 -20.60 -18.28
C GLU A 546 9.37 -21.55 -18.05
N PHE A 547 8.17 -21.18 -18.50
CA PHE A 547 6.96 -21.95 -18.18
C PHE A 547 6.89 -23.28 -18.93
N ARG A 548 7.14 -23.29 -20.25
CA ARG A 548 7.12 -24.51 -21.08
C ARG A 548 8.10 -25.59 -20.56
N PRO A 549 9.35 -25.28 -20.21
CA PRO A 549 10.24 -26.26 -19.57
C PRO A 549 9.68 -26.85 -18.27
N TRP A 550 9.08 -26.03 -17.42
CA TRP A 550 8.47 -26.51 -16.17
C TRP A 550 7.28 -27.44 -16.43
N VAL A 551 6.41 -27.09 -17.38
CA VAL A 551 5.29 -27.96 -17.81
C VAL A 551 5.81 -29.30 -18.34
N ALA A 552 6.86 -29.28 -19.17
CA ALA A 552 7.45 -30.49 -19.73
C ALA A 552 8.05 -31.41 -18.65
N GLU A 553 8.61 -30.85 -17.58
CA GLU A 553 9.07 -31.61 -16.41
C GLU A 553 7.90 -32.21 -15.64
N LYS A 554 6.87 -31.39 -15.35
CA LYS A 554 5.68 -31.82 -14.59
C LYS A 554 4.89 -32.92 -15.31
N LEU A 555 4.79 -32.87 -16.64
CA LEU A 555 4.16 -33.93 -17.45
C LEU A 555 4.92 -35.26 -17.35
N LYS A 556 6.26 -35.24 -17.23
CA LYS A 556 7.05 -36.46 -17.04
C LYS A 556 6.81 -37.07 -15.66
N GLU A 557 6.73 -36.26 -14.61
CA GLU A 557 6.42 -36.72 -13.25
C GLU A 557 5.04 -37.36 -13.15
N THR A 558 4.07 -36.84 -13.90
CA THR A 558 2.67 -37.32 -13.86
C THR A 558 2.44 -38.57 -14.74
N SER A 559 3.38 -38.85 -15.65
CA SER A 559 3.35 -40.02 -16.55
C SER A 559 4.14 -41.22 -16.01
N ALA A 560 5.02 -40.99 -15.02
CA ALA A 560 5.77 -42.00 -14.28
C ALA A 560 4.94 -42.54 -13.10
#